data_AF-A0AB35XEG6-F1
#
_entry.id   AF-A0AB35XEG6-F1
#
_cell.length_a   1.000
_cell.length_b   1.000
_cell.length_c   1.000
_cell.angle_alpha   90.00
_cell.angle_beta   90.00
_cell.angle_gamma   90.00
#
_symmetry.space_group_name_H-M   'P 1'
#
loop_
_entity.id
_entity.type
_entity.pdbx_description
1 polymer ?
#
loop_
_entity_poly.entity_id
_entity_poly.type
_entity_poly.pdbx_seq_one_letter_code
_entity_poly.pdbx_strand_id
1 'polypeptide(L)'
;MKLSRQTTSDTSVDGRSRAYAWGRVHYFIIEHAPMAELVAIDELLEKAGWSNDGCPNYEKDDEFGNAGYSCGYWIDIDSVGSFKADYKRLKGEISAHIASKAAEVEIRVLDSMSDKECKDVASVAC
;
A
#
# COMPACT_ATOMS: atom_id res chain seq x y z
N MET A 1 8.03 4.40 8.33
CA MET A 1 7.15 4.85 7.23
C MET A 1 7.08 6.37 7.13
N LYS A 2 7.50 6.91 5.99
CA LYS A 2 7.55 8.35 5.65
C LYS A 2 6.76 8.60 4.36
N LEU A 3 6.00 9.70 4.31
CA LEU A 3 5.36 10.18 3.09
C LEU A 3 6.26 11.24 2.44
N SER A 4 6.78 10.95 1.26
CA SER A 4 7.70 11.81 0.54
C SER A 4 7.04 12.38 -0.71
N ARG A 5 7.18 13.69 -0.91
CA ARG A 5 6.80 14.34 -2.16
C ARG A 5 7.98 14.24 -3.12
N GLN A 6 7.76 13.66 -4.28
CA GLN A 6 8.75 13.62 -5.35
C GLN A 6 8.64 14.89 -6.20
N THR A 7 9.78 15.43 -6.61
CA THR A 7 9.85 16.57 -7.53
C THR A 7 9.65 16.07 -8.96
N THR A 8 8.84 16.79 -9.74
CA THR A 8 8.40 16.44 -11.11
C THR A 8 9.49 16.37 -12.17
N SER A 9 10.77 16.39 -11.79
CA SER A 9 11.92 16.23 -12.69
C SER A 9 12.17 14.77 -13.13
N ASP A 10 11.62 13.78 -12.41
CA ASP A 10 12.03 12.37 -12.56
C ASP A 10 10.99 11.44 -13.25
N THR A 11 9.79 11.92 -13.58
CA THR A 11 8.72 11.09 -14.17
C THR A 11 8.38 11.54 -15.59
N SER A 12 8.65 10.65 -16.56
CA SER A 12 8.43 10.85 -17.99
C SER A 12 6.95 10.98 -18.36
N VAL A 13 6.73 11.58 -19.52
CA VAL A 13 5.52 12.28 -19.92
C VAL A 13 4.48 11.34 -20.54
N ASP A 14 3.42 11.01 -19.80
CA ASP A 14 2.14 10.54 -20.35
C ASP A 14 1.02 11.56 -20.05
N GLY A 15 -0.15 11.46 -20.70
CA GLY A 15 -1.18 12.50 -20.88
C GLY A 15 -1.68 13.29 -19.64
N ARG A 16 -1.29 12.90 -18.42
CA ARG A 16 -1.35 13.74 -17.21
C ARG A 16 -0.40 14.96 -17.25
N SER A 17 0.43 15.06 -18.29
CA SER A 17 1.45 16.09 -18.55
C SER A 17 0.97 17.54 -18.44
N ARG A 18 -0.29 17.83 -18.80
CA ARG A 18 -0.80 19.22 -18.72
C ARG A 18 -0.99 19.70 -17.29
N ALA A 19 -1.44 18.82 -16.38
CA ALA A 19 -1.59 19.17 -14.97
C ALA A 19 -0.21 19.26 -14.27
N TYR A 20 0.73 18.40 -14.65
CA TYR A 20 2.14 18.46 -14.22
C TYR A 20 2.84 19.73 -14.67
N ALA A 21 2.68 20.13 -15.93
CA ALA A 21 3.28 21.33 -16.49
C ALA A 21 2.78 22.62 -15.80
N TRP A 22 1.61 22.57 -15.15
CA TRP A 22 1.00 23.72 -14.47
C TRP A 22 1.15 23.66 -12.94
N GLY A 23 1.90 22.67 -12.41
CA GLY A 23 2.17 22.54 -10.98
C GLY A 23 0.94 22.25 -10.11
N ARG A 24 -0.14 21.73 -10.70
CA ARG A 24 -1.43 21.52 -10.00
C ARG A 24 -1.55 20.19 -9.30
N VAL A 25 -0.58 19.29 -9.50
CA VAL A 25 -0.58 17.93 -8.93
C VAL A 25 0.76 17.69 -8.23
N HIS A 26 0.71 17.04 -7.08
CA HIS A 26 1.88 16.59 -6.33
C HIS A 26 1.98 15.08 -6.41
N TYR A 27 3.18 14.58 -6.67
CA TYR A 27 3.46 13.15 -6.61
C TYR A 27 3.97 12.78 -5.22
N PHE A 28 3.34 11.78 -4.60
CA PHE A 28 3.76 11.25 -3.31
C PHE A 28 4.09 9.77 -3.39
N ILE A 29 5.12 9.36 -2.65
CA ILE A 29 5.44 7.96 -2.39
C ILE A 29 5.52 7.75 -0.88
N ILE A 30 5.27 6.52 -0.43
CA ILE A 30 5.45 6.11 0.97
C ILE A 30 6.65 5.19 1.03
N GLU A 31 7.61 5.50 1.88
CA GLU A 31 8.91 4.83 1.92
C GLU A 31 9.34 4.49 3.36
N HIS A 32 10.44 3.74 3.49
CA HIS A 32 11.02 3.33 4.77
C HIS A 32 10.03 2.59 5.66
N ALA A 33 9.34 1.59 5.11
CA ALA A 33 8.47 0.68 5.85
C ALA A 33 8.63 -0.75 5.31
N PRO A 34 8.36 -1.78 6.12
CA PRO A 34 8.28 -3.15 5.65
C PRO A 34 7.26 -3.31 4.52
N MET A 35 7.51 -4.25 3.59
CA MET A 35 6.62 -4.58 2.47
C MET A 35 5.16 -4.74 2.89
N ALA A 36 4.90 -5.48 3.97
CA ALA A 36 3.53 -5.73 4.46
C ALA A 36 2.81 -4.44 4.88
N GLU A 37 3.55 -3.47 5.45
CA GLU A 37 2.99 -2.17 5.82
C GLU A 37 2.74 -1.29 4.59
N LEU A 38 3.59 -1.37 3.56
CA LEU A 38 3.42 -0.64 2.29
C LEU A 38 2.19 -1.15 1.52
N VAL A 39 2.03 -2.47 1.43
CA VAL A 39 0.83 -3.07 0.82
C VAL A 39 -0.43 -2.69 1.60
N ALA A 40 -0.37 -2.78 2.93
CA ALA A 40 -1.52 -2.47 3.77
C ALA A 40 -1.96 -1.00 3.65
N ILE A 41 -1.03 -0.05 3.66
CA ILE A 41 -1.38 1.37 3.53
C ILE A 41 -1.93 1.69 2.15
N ASP A 42 -1.45 1.03 1.09
CA ASP A 42 -1.95 1.26 -0.27
C ASP A 42 -3.40 0.79 -0.43
N GLU A 43 -3.73 -0.38 0.11
CA GLU A 43 -5.12 -0.87 0.12
C GLU A 43 -6.05 0.00 0.96
N LEU A 44 -5.57 0.53 2.09
CA LEU A 44 -6.34 1.41 2.94
C LEU A 44 -6.62 2.76 2.25
N LEU A 45 -5.62 3.31 1.55
CA LEU A 45 -5.77 4.55 0.78
C LEU A 45 -6.70 4.35 -0.43
N GLU A 46 -6.59 3.23 -1.13
CA GLU A 46 -7.50 2.87 -2.22
C GLU A 46 -8.96 2.76 -1.73
N LYS A 47 -9.18 2.08 -0.59
CA LYS A 47 -10.51 2.01 0.05
C LYS A 47 -11.03 3.38 0.50
N ALA A 48 -10.15 4.31 0.84
CA ALA A 48 -10.51 5.69 1.15
C ALA A 48 -10.75 6.56 -0.10
N GLY A 49 -10.62 6.00 -1.30
CA GLY A 49 -10.88 6.66 -2.58
C GLY A 49 -9.66 7.28 -3.25
N TRP A 50 -8.45 7.05 -2.74
CA TRP A 50 -7.22 7.56 -3.34
C TRP A 50 -6.66 6.57 -4.37
N SER A 51 -6.58 7.00 -5.63
CA SER A 51 -5.98 6.19 -6.68
C SER A 51 -4.46 6.34 -6.71
N ASN A 52 -3.76 5.22 -6.82
CA ASN A 52 -2.33 5.18 -7.10
C ASN A 52 -2.05 4.97 -8.60
N ASP A 53 -0.78 4.99 -8.99
CA ASP A 53 -0.34 4.78 -10.37
C ASP A 53 -0.23 3.31 -10.80
N GLY A 54 -0.55 2.37 -9.90
CA GLY A 54 -0.52 0.94 -10.18
C GLY A 54 0.88 0.34 -10.34
N CYS A 55 1.94 1.09 -10.01
CA CYS A 55 3.33 0.68 -10.14
C CYS A 55 3.96 0.45 -8.75
N PRO A 56 3.64 -0.65 -8.06
CA PRO A 56 4.24 -0.94 -6.76
C PRO A 56 5.72 -1.27 -6.88
N ASN A 57 6.57 -0.67 -6.03
CA ASN A 57 7.95 -1.10 -5.85
C ASN A 57 8.22 -1.48 -4.38
N TYR A 58 7.49 -2.48 -3.90
CA TYR A 58 7.59 -2.96 -2.52
C TYR A 58 8.85 -3.80 -2.25
N GLU A 59 9.75 -3.96 -3.23
CA GLU A 59 10.93 -4.83 -3.12
C GLU A 59 12.01 -4.24 -2.18
N LYS A 60 12.91 -5.11 -1.69
CA LYS A 60 14.07 -4.70 -0.88
C LYS A 60 15.09 -3.98 -1.76
N ASP A 61 15.86 -3.11 -1.12
CA ASP A 61 17.01 -2.34 -1.64
C ASP A 61 17.42 -2.77 -3.05
N ASP A 62 17.15 -1.91 -4.03
CA ASP A 62 17.80 -2.03 -5.33
C ASP A 62 19.34 -1.99 -5.16
N GLU A 63 20.10 -2.33 -6.21
CA GLU A 63 21.57 -2.30 -6.18
C GLU A 63 22.16 -0.91 -5.81
N PHE A 64 21.31 0.11 -5.69
CA PHE A 64 21.63 1.50 -5.33
C PHE A 64 21.21 1.87 -3.89
N GLY A 65 20.65 0.95 -3.10
CA GLY A 65 20.32 1.13 -1.70
C GLY A 65 18.99 1.85 -1.43
N ASN A 66 18.06 1.87 -2.40
CA ASN A 66 16.73 2.45 -2.17
C ASN A 66 15.81 1.42 -1.50
N ALA A 67 15.51 1.63 -0.21
CA ALA A 67 14.49 0.87 0.50
C ALA A 67 13.15 0.95 -0.25
N GLY A 68 12.47 -0.19 -0.43
CA GLY A 68 11.18 -0.27 -1.14
C GLY A 68 10.18 0.81 -0.77
N TYR A 69 9.38 1.20 -1.75
CA TYR A 69 8.36 2.24 -1.66
C TYR A 69 6.99 1.76 -2.13
N SER A 70 5.93 2.42 -1.67
CA SER A 70 4.56 2.16 -2.07
C SER A 70 4.33 2.45 -3.56
N CYS A 71 3.15 2.13 -4.07
CA CYS A 71 2.68 2.77 -5.29
C CYS A 71 2.71 4.30 -5.17
N GLY A 72 2.77 4.97 -6.31
CA GLY A 72 2.79 6.41 -6.42
C GLY A 72 1.41 7.05 -6.39
N TYR A 73 1.29 8.20 -5.75
CA TYR A 73 0.02 8.94 -5.62
C TYR A 73 0.10 10.30 -6.28
N TRP A 74 -0.73 10.51 -7.30
CA TRP A 74 -0.87 11.78 -7.98
C TRP A 74 -2.05 12.56 -7.40
N ILE A 75 -1.73 13.55 -6.57
CA ILE A 75 -2.71 14.26 -5.74
C ILE A 75 -2.85 15.71 -6.21
N ASP A 76 -4.07 16.11 -6.57
CA ASP A 76 -4.38 17.52 -6.86
C ASP A 76 -4.00 18.40 -5.66
N ILE A 77 -3.44 19.58 -5.95
CA ILE A 77 -2.89 20.49 -4.94
C ILE A 77 -3.93 20.85 -3.86
N ASP A 78 -5.19 21.04 -4.27
CA ASP A 78 -6.32 21.37 -3.38
C ASP A 78 -6.70 20.18 -2.47
N SER A 79 -6.37 18.96 -2.90
CA SER A 79 -6.65 17.71 -2.19
C SER A 79 -5.49 17.24 -1.31
N VAL A 80 -4.32 17.89 -1.37
CA VAL A 80 -3.11 17.49 -0.59
C VAL A 80 -3.37 17.50 0.92
N GLY A 81 -4.15 18.46 1.42
CA GLY A 81 -4.49 18.54 2.84
C GLY A 81 -5.27 17.31 3.30
N SER A 82 -6.32 16.95 2.56
CA SER A 82 -7.16 15.79 2.83
C SER A 82 -6.38 14.49 2.70
N PHE A 83 -5.58 14.34 1.64
CA PHE A 83 -4.73 13.16 1.45
C PHE A 83 -3.77 12.94 2.61
N LYS A 84 -3.09 13.99 3.08
CA LYS A 84 -2.18 13.89 4.24
C LYS A 84 -2.91 13.56 5.54
N ALA A 85 -4.13 14.08 5.71
CA ALA A 85 -4.94 13.77 6.88
C ALA A 85 -5.36 12.30 6.89
N ASP A 86 -5.83 11.78 5.75
CA ASP A 86 -6.16 10.37 5.60
C ASP A 86 -4.94 9.47 5.77
N TYR A 87 -3.81 9.79 5.12
CA TYR A 87 -2.56 9.05 5.33
C TYR A 87 -2.19 8.97 6.81
N LYS A 88 -2.25 10.09 7.55
CA LYS A 88 -1.93 10.11 8.98
C LYS A 88 -2.88 9.24 9.81
N ARG A 89 -4.18 9.27 9.49
CA ARG A 89 -5.21 8.47 10.16
C ARG A 89 -5.01 6.98 9.86
N LEU A 90 -4.97 6.62 8.58
CA LEU A 90 -4.87 5.23 8.10
C LEU A 90 -3.55 4.58 8.48
N LYS A 91 -2.47 5.35 8.61
CA LYS A 91 -1.21 4.86 9.16
C LYS A 91 -1.37 4.26 10.57
N GLY A 92 -2.30 4.76 11.37
CA GLY A 92 -2.64 4.18 12.67
C GLY A 92 -3.45 2.88 12.60
N GLU A 93 -4.03 2.57 11.44
CA GLU A 93 -4.91 1.41 11.21
C GLU A 93 -4.17 0.23 10.56
N ILE A 94 -2.91 0.42 10.11
CA ILE A 94 -2.10 -0.58 9.38
C ILE A 94 -2.01 -1.91 10.14
N SER A 95 -1.61 -1.89 11.41
CA SER A 95 -1.40 -3.13 12.17
C SER A 95 -2.69 -3.93 12.34
N ALA A 96 -3.82 -3.24 12.55
CA ALA A 96 -5.13 -3.88 12.65
C ALA A 96 -5.57 -4.46 11.30
N HIS A 97 -5.34 -3.75 10.19
CA HIS A 97 -5.65 -4.23 8.85
C HIS A 97 -4.82 -5.47 8.47
N ILE A 98 -3.52 -5.48 8.79
CA ILE A 98 -2.65 -6.66 8.57
C ILE A 98 -3.15 -7.86 9.38
N ALA A 99 -3.47 -7.67 10.67
CA ALA A 99 -3.99 -8.74 11.51
C ALA A 99 -5.34 -9.29 11.00
N SER A 100 -6.25 -8.41 10.57
CA SER A 100 -7.53 -8.79 9.99
C SER A 100 -7.34 -9.65 8.74
N LYS A 101 -6.42 -9.26 7.84
CA LYS A 101 -6.12 -10.03 6.64
C LYS A 101 -5.52 -11.40 6.92
N ALA A 102 -4.64 -11.50 7.91
CA ALA A 102 -4.07 -12.79 8.32
C ALA A 102 -5.18 -13.74 8.80
N ALA A 103 -6.11 -13.24 9.64
CA ALA A 103 -7.26 -14.02 10.11
C ALA A 103 -8.22 -14.44 8.98
N GLU A 104 -8.49 -13.55 8.01
CA GLU A 104 -9.30 -13.91 6.83
C GLU A 104 -8.67 -15.04 6.01
N VAL A 105 -7.34 -15.05 5.86
CA VAL A 105 -6.62 -16.12 5.16
C VAL A 105 -6.73 -17.43 5.93
N GLU A 106 -6.53 -17.43 7.25
CA GLU A 106 -6.67 -18.62 8.09
C GLU A 106 -8.08 -19.24 7.98
N ILE A 107 -9.12 -18.41 8.06
CA ILE A 107 -10.51 -18.87 7.92
C ILE A 107 -10.74 -19.50 6.53
N ARG A 108 -10.28 -18.85 5.46
CA ARG A 108 -10.43 -19.39 4.09
C ARG A 108 -9.68 -20.71 3.89
N VAL A 109 -8.49 -20.84 4.49
CA VAL A 109 -7.73 -22.09 4.43
C VAL A 109 -8.52 -23.19 5.13
N LEU A 110 -9.02 -22.96 6.34
CA LEU A 110 -9.84 -23.91 7.09
C LEU A 110 -11.11 -24.32 6.33
N ASP A 111 -11.81 -23.37 5.71
CA ASP A 111 -13.02 -23.63 4.91
C ASP A 111 -12.72 -24.40 3.61
N SER A 112 -11.48 -24.33 3.11
CA SER A 112 -11.04 -25.04 1.91
C SER A 112 -10.45 -26.44 2.18
N MET A 113 -10.21 -26.79 3.45
CA MET A 113 -9.75 -28.13 3.83
C MET A 113 -10.86 -29.15 3.63
N SER A 114 -10.52 -30.29 3.04
CA SER A 114 -11.46 -31.41 2.94
C SER A 114 -11.72 -32.04 4.31
N ASP A 115 -12.90 -32.67 4.50
CA ASP A 115 -13.27 -33.38 5.75
C ASP A 115 -12.23 -34.42 6.20
N LYS A 116 -11.40 -34.91 5.27
CA LYS A 116 -10.32 -35.87 5.55
C LYS A 116 -9.10 -35.18 6.17
N GLU A 117 -8.71 -34.02 5.65
CA GLU A 117 -7.59 -33.23 6.17
C GLU A 117 -7.92 -32.61 7.54
N CYS A 118 -9.19 -32.27 7.77
CA CYS A 118 -9.66 -31.77 9.06
C CYS A 118 -9.57 -32.84 10.18
N LYS A 119 -9.80 -34.12 9.86
CA LYS A 119 -9.66 -35.25 10.81
C LYS A 119 -8.21 -35.57 11.14
N ASP A 120 -7.30 -35.44 10.18
CA ASP A 120 -5.89 -35.73 10.40
C ASP A 120 -5.25 -34.68 11.34
N VAL A 121 -5.60 -33.39 11.22
CA VAL A 121 -5.12 -32.33 12.14
C VAL A 121 -5.69 -32.51 13.55
N ALA A 122 -6.96 -32.88 13.70
CA ALA A 122 -7.57 -33.16 15.01
C ALA A 122 -6.94 -34.38 15.72
N SER A 123 -6.35 -35.31 14.97
CA SER A 123 -5.72 -36.52 15.51
C SER A 123 -4.30 -36.30 16.06
N VAL A 124 -3.63 -35.21 15.68
CA VAL A 124 -2.26 -34.86 16.13
C VAL A 124 -2.28 -34.01 17.41
N ALA A 125 -3.44 -33.50 17.81
CA ALA A 125 -3.63 -32.70 19.03
C ALA A 125 -3.94 -33.52 20.30
N CYS A 126 -3.82 -34.86 20.25
CA CYS A 126 -4.01 -35.76 21.39
C CYS A 126 -2.77 -36.61 21.66
#